data_AF-A0A7W7ZIZ0-F1
#
_entry.id   AF-A0A7W7ZIZ0-F1
#
_cell.length_a   1.000
_cell.length_b   1.000
_cell.length_c   1.000
_cell.angle_alpha   90.00
_cell.angle_beta   90.00
_cell.angle_gamma   90.00
#
_symmetry.space_group_name_H-M   'P 1'
#
loop_
_entity.id
_entity.type
_entity.pdbx_description
1 polymer ?
#
loop_
_entity_poly.entity_id
_entity_poly.type
_entity_poly.pdbx_seq_one_letter_code
_entity_poly.pdbx_strand_id
1 'polypeptide(L)'
;MMKFTFKLKVTERITAKCSRHPRYNPEKEGRNGIKGGCSGCFALFDLYQSRLALEAAVQKFQRLACPWARPRQPRTHKPTPPVTNLVEDESR
;
A
#
# COMPACT_ATOMS: atom_id res chain seq x y z
N MET A 1 -0.58 -31.68 8.92
CA MET A 1 -1.34 -30.41 8.95
C MET A 1 -0.65 -29.41 8.03
N MET A 2 -1.28 -28.96 6.95
CA MET A 2 -0.65 -28.04 6.00
C MET A 2 -0.56 -26.63 6.59
N LYS A 3 0.64 -26.07 6.61
CA LYS A 3 0.89 -24.69 7.05
C LYS A 3 1.03 -23.81 5.79
N PHE A 4 0.06 -22.93 5.56
CA PHE A 4 0.16 -21.94 4.49
C PHE A 4 0.94 -20.72 5.00
N THR A 5 2.10 -20.47 4.41
CA THR A 5 2.93 -19.28 4.72
C THR A 5 3.09 -18.47 3.44
N PHE A 6 2.50 -17.28 3.39
CA PHE A 6 2.61 -16.37 2.24
C PHE A 6 3.14 -15.01 2.69
N LYS A 7 4.18 -14.51 2.00
CA LYS A 7 4.83 -13.24 2.31
C LYS A 7 5.07 -12.48 1.01
N LEU A 8 4.06 -11.75 0.55
CA LEU A 8 4.19 -10.80 -0.55
C LEU A 8 4.56 -9.43 0.01
N LYS A 9 5.73 -8.91 -0.38
CA LYS A 9 6.15 -7.53 -0.11
C LYS A 9 6.03 -6.75 -1.42
N VAL A 10 4.93 -6.03 -1.62
CA VAL A 10 4.82 -5.05 -2.70
C VAL A 10 5.43 -3.75 -2.19
N THR A 11 6.70 -3.50 -2.50
CA THR A 11 7.41 -2.24 -2.16
C THR A 11 7.36 -1.22 -3.28
N GLU A 12 6.77 -1.58 -4.42
CA GLU A 12 6.76 -0.74 -5.60
C GLU A 12 5.64 0.31 -5.52
N ARG A 13 6.03 1.58 -5.53
CA ARG A 13 5.10 2.71 -5.56
C ARG A 13 4.80 3.06 -7.01
N ILE A 14 3.68 2.57 -7.52
CA ILE A 14 3.23 2.91 -8.87
C ILE A 14 2.54 4.28 -8.83
N THR A 15 3.12 5.26 -9.52
CA THR A 15 2.50 6.59 -9.73
C THR A 15 2.23 6.72 -11.22
N ALA A 16 0.99 6.44 -11.64
CA ALA A 16 0.61 6.48 -13.04
C ALA A 16 -0.55 7.46 -13.26
N LYS A 17 -0.52 8.17 -14.40
CA LYS A 17 -1.63 9.00 -14.90
C LYS A 17 -1.86 8.65 -16.37
N CYS A 18 -3.11 8.66 -16.81
CA CYS A 18 -3.39 8.56 -18.23
C CYS A 18 -2.94 9.85 -18.93
N SER A 19 -2.14 9.74 -19.99
CA SER A 19 -1.70 10.89 -20.79
C SER A 19 -2.86 11.63 -21.45
N ARG A 20 -3.89 10.88 -21.89
CA ARG A 20 -5.12 11.45 -22.50
C ARG A 20 -6.08 12.04 -21.46
N HIS A 21 -6.09 11.49 -20.26
CA HIS A 21 -7.04 11.86 -19.20
C HIS A 21 -6.32 12.08 -17.86
N PRO A 22 -5.54 13.17 -17.71
CA PRO A 22 -4.74 13.40 -16.50
C PRO A 22 -5.57 13.69 -15.24
N ARG A 23 -6.86 13.99 -15.40
CA ARG A 23 -7.80 14.27 -14.30
C ARG A 23 -8.61 13.06 -13.84
N TYR A 24 -8.62 11.97 -14.61
CA TYR A 24 -9.39 10.78 -14.27
C TYR A 24 -8.86 10.17 -12.96
N ASN A 25 -9.75 9.99 -11.99
CA ASN A 25 -9.44 9.35 -10.71
C ASN A 25 -10.28 8.07 -10.53
N PRO A 26 -9.66 6.87 -10.58
CA PRO A 26 -10.39 5.60 -10.48
C PRO A 26 -11.09 5.39 -9.13
N GLU A 27 -10.61 6.01 -8.04
CA GLU A 27 -11.20 5.92 -6.70
C GLU A 27 -12.50 6.74 -6.59
N LYS A 28 -12.55 7.91 -7.24
CA LYS A 28 -13.70 8.83 -7.15
C LYS A 28 -14.72 8.60 -8.25
N GLU A 29 -14.27 8.38 -9.48
CA GLU A 29 -15.14 8.34 -10.66
C GLU A 29 -15.50 6.90 -11.06
N GLY A 30 -14.75 5.91 -10.58
CA GLY A 30 -14.96 4.50 -10.90
C GLY A 30 -14.89 4.20 -12.40
N ARG A 31 -15.54 3.13 -12.82
CA ARG A 31 -15.54 2.68 -14.23
C ARG A 31 -16.30 3.65 -15.15
N ASN A 32 -17.36 4.29 -14.65
CA ASN A 32 -18.22 5.16 -15.44
C ASN A 32 -17.56 6.52 -15.78
N GLY A 33 -16.51 6.91 -15.07
CA GLY A 33 -15.71 8.10 -15.40
C GLY A 33 -14.80 7.95 -16.61
N ILE A 34 -14.69 6.75 -17.18
CA ILE A 34 -13.78 6.48 -18.29
C ILE A 34 -14.33 7.08 -19.58
N LYS A 35 -13.64 8.11 -20.09
CA LYS A 35 -14.02 8.82 -21.31
C LYS A 35 -13.56 8.07 -22.56
N GLY A 36 -14.48 7.91 -23.51
CA GLY A 36 -14.18 7.40 -24.86
C GLY A 36 -13.54 6.01 -24.90
N GLY A 37 -13.78 5.17 -23.89
CA GLY A 37 -13.22 3.81 -23.85
C GLY A 37 -11.70 3.75 -23.77
N CYS A 38 -11.06 4.71 -23.09
CA CYS A 38 -9.61 4.78 -23.03
C CYS A 38 -8.98 3.56 -22.34
N SER A 39 -8.18 2.79 -23.09
CA SER A 39 -7.46 1.60 -22.60
C SER A 39 -6.55 1.90 -21.41
N GLY A 40 -5.87 3.06 -21.39
CA GLY A 40 -5.03 3.46 -20.25
C GLY A 40 -5.84 3.74 -18.98
N CYS A 41 -7.04 4.33 -19.09
CA CYS A 41 -7.93 4.53 -17.96
C CYS A 41 -8.50 3.21 -17.44
N PHE A 42 -8.84 2.28 -18.34
CA PHE A 42 -9.26 0.93 -17.95
C PHE A 42 -8.16 0.18 -17.20
N ALA A 43 -6.94 0.16 -17.73
CA ALA A 43 -5.82 -0.49 -17.06
C ALA A 43 -5.55 0.10 -15.66
N LEU A 44 -5.64 1.43 -15.51
CA LEU A 44 -5.50 2.09 -14.22
C LEU A 44 -6.63 1.71 -13.25
N PHE A 45 -7.87 1.63 -13.75
CA PHE A 45 -9.02 1.20 -12.97
C PHE A 45 -8.91 -0.27 -12.54
N ASP A 46 -8.50 -1.16 -13.44
CA ASP A 46 -8.35 -2.60 -13.15
C ASP A 46 -7.25 -2.86 -12.11
N LEU A 47 -6.15 -2.10 -12.17
CA LEU A 47 -5.11 -2.15 -11.13
C LEU A 47 -5.66 -1.72 -9.76
N TYR A 48 -6.45 -0.64 -9.73
CA TYR A 48 -7.10 -0.17 -8.51
C TYR A 48 -8.06 -1.21 -7.94
N GLN A 49 -8.89 -1.83 -8.78
CA GLN A 49 -9.81 -2.91 -8.37
C GLN A 49 -9.06 -4.12 -7.81
N SER A 50 -7.97 -4.53 -8.47
CA SER A 50 -7.14 -5.65 -8.02
C SER A 50 -6.54 -5.41 -6.64
N ARG A 51 -6.11 -4.17 -6.36
CA ARG A 51 -5.63 -3.77 -5.03
C ARG A 51 -6.73 -3.91 -3.97
N LEU A 52 -7.94 -3.40 -4.24
CA LEU A 52 -9.06 -3.52 -3.30
C LEU A 52 -9.42 -4.98 -3.04
N ALA A 53 -9.44 -5.81 -4.09
CA ALA A 53 -9.72 -7.24 -3.98
C ALA A 53 -8.66 -7.95 -3.11
N LEU A 54 -7.39 -7.60 -3.26
CA LEU A 54 -6.30 -8.14 -2.44
C LEU A 54 -6.48 -7.73 -0.96
N GLU A 55 -6.72 -6.45 -0.69
CA GLU A 55 -6.94 -5.95 0.67
C GLU A 55 -8.14 -6.64 1.34
N ALA A 56 -9.25 -6.79 0.61
CA ALA A 56 -10.45 -7.50 1.09
C ALA A 56 -10.17 -8.99 1.36
N ALA A 57 -9.44 -9.67 0.49
CA ALA A 57 -9.06 -11.07 0.69
C ALA A 57 -8.20 -11.26 1.94
N VAL A 58 -7.23 -10.37 2.17
CA VAL A 58 -6.38 -10.37 3.36
C VAL A 58 -7.22 -10.15 4.62
N GLN A 59 -8.11 -9.14 4.63
CA GLN A 59 -8.98 -8.88 5.77
C GLN A 59 -9.92 -10.06 6.06
N LYS A 60 -10.52 -10.66 5.03
CA LYS A 60 -11.38 -11.84 5.16
C LYS A 60 -10.61 -13.00 5.78
N PHE A 61 -9.40 -13.27 5.29
CA PHE A 61 -8.56 -14.32 5.85
C PHE A 61 -8.20 -14.04 7.32
N GLN A 62 -7.80 -12.81 7.66
CA GLN A 62 -7.47 -12.43 9.04
C GLN A 62 -8.65 -12.61 10.00
N ARG A 63 -9.89 -12.28 9.59
CA ARG A 63 -11.08 -12.50 10.42
C ARG A 63 -11.32 -13.98 10.69
N LEU A 64 -11.25 -14.82 9.65
CA LEU A 64 -11.45 -16.27 9.78
C LEU A 64 -10.32 -16.94 10.56
N ALA A 65 -9.10 -16.45 10.39
CA ALA A 65 -7.92 -17.00 11.02
C ALA A 65 -7.67 -16.43 12.42
N CYS A 66 -8.36 -15.37 12.86
CA CYS A 66 -8.21 -14.73 14.17
C CYS A 66 -8.10 -15.70 15.37
N PRO A 67 -8.84 -16.83 15.43
CA PRO A 67 -8.73 -17.76 16.55
C PRO A 67 -7.38 -18.51 16.63
N TRP A 68 -6.59 -18.56 15.55
CA TRP A 68 -5.40 -19.41 15.47
C TRP A 68 -4.22 -18.84 14.65
N ALA A 69 -4.41 -17.77 13.89
CA ALA A 69 -3.37 -17.01 13.24
C ALA A 69 -3.03 -15.80 14.11
N ARG A 70 -1.84 -15.81 14.71
CA ARG A 70 -1.33 -14.64 15.41
C ARG A 70 -1.09 -13.53 14.39
N PRO A 71 -1.82 -12.39 14.42
CA PRO A 71 -1.48 -11.27 13.57
C PRO A 71 -0.07 -10.81 13.94
N ARG A 72 0.76 -10.54 12.93
CA ARG A 72 2.10 -10.01 13.17
C ARG A 72 1.91 -8.64 13.83
N GLN A 73 2.26 -8.51 15.11
CA GLN A 73 2.29 -7.20 15.74
C GLN A 73 3.24 -6.29 14.95
N PRO A 74 2.81 -5.08 14.55
CA PRO A 74 3.72 -4.09 14.00
C PRO A 74 4.87 -3.92 14.98
N ARG A 75 6.11 -4.03 14.50
CA ARG A 75 7.26 -3.70 15.34
C ARG A 75 7.15 -2.22 15.68
N THR A 76 6.90 -1.92 16.95
CA THR A 76 7.01 -0.55 17.47
C THR A 76 8.45 -0.10 17.22
N HIS A 77 8.63 0.85 16.31
CA HIS A 77 9.92 1.48 16.09
C HIS A 77 10.26 2.23 17.37
N LYS A 78 11.29 1.80 18.11
CA LYS A 78 11.78 2.59 19.25
C LYS A 78 12.20 3.96 18.71
N PRO A 79 11.71 5.08 19.26
CA PRO A 79 12.20 6.39 18.87
C PRO A 79 13.70 6.44 19.16
N THR A 80 14.49 6.81 18.14
CA THR A 80 15.93 7.07 18.29
C THR A 80 16.09 8.22 19.28
N PRO A 81 16.91 8.10 20.34
CA PRO A 81 17.14 9.21 21.25
C PRO A 81 17.77 10.38 20.49
N PRO A 82 17.43 11.64 20.84
CA PRO A 82 18.01 12.81 20.21
C PRO A 82 19.53 12.83 20.47
N VAL A 83 20.31 12.98 19.40
CA VAL A 83 21.75 13.19 19.47
C VAL A 83 21.96 14.63 19.95
N THR A 84 22.30 14.81 21.22
CA THR A 84 22.83 16.08 21.75
C THR A 84 24.24 16.27 21.21
N ASN A 85 24.40 17.22 20.28
CA ASN A 85 25.72 17.68 19.86
C ASN A 85 26.40 18.39 21.04
N LEU A 86 27.43 17.77 21.61
CA LEU A 86 28.43 18.46 22.40
C LEU A 86 29.25 19.30 21.42
N VAL A 87 29.06 20.61 21.44
CA VAL A 87 29.99 21.55 20.83
C VAL A 87 31.15 21.67 21.82
N GLU A 88 32.24 20.98 21.54
CA GLU A 88 33.52 21.25 22.21
C GLU A 88 34.08 22.54 21.60
N ASP A 89 34.06 23.58 22.42
CA ASP A 89 34.70 24.88 22.21
C ASP A 89 36.21 24.68 22.35
N GLU A 90 36.90 24.37 21.25
CA GLU A 90 38.36 24.28 21.23
C GLU A 90 38.96 25.67 20.95
N SER A 91 39.39 26.29 22.04
CA SER A 91 40.17 27.52 22.09
C SER A 91 41.60 27.30 21.57
N ARG A 92 41.98 27.93 20.44
CA ARG A 92 43.33 28.52 20.25
C ARG A 92 43.46 29.40 19.00
#